data_AF-A0AB33CTG6-F1
#
_entry.id   AF-A0AB33CTG6-F1
#
_cell.length_a   1.000
_cell.length_b   1.000
_cell.length_c   1.000
_cell.angle_alpha   90.00
_cell.angle_beta   90.00
_cell.angle_gamma   90.00
#
_symmetry.space_group_name_H-M   'P 1'
#
loop_
_entity.id
_entity.type
_entity.pdbx_description
1 polymer ?
#
loop_
_entity_poly.entity_id
_entity_poly.type
_entity_poly.pdbx_seq_one_letter_code
_entity_poly.pdbx_strand_id
1 'polypeptide(L)'
;MINDQNVTAIITGVAGILGVAIGSVIGVMQAWLTKLVSRKEKATYLALIVAPQLDIFIGRCLDIAYDDGTERGRPAGSNGHHQTTIAPPEFNPLGFEVEWQSIPKNLMFNIMMLAQAKGKIEAYLDGDFEGFYDPPDHKKYFLARRYAYTKLGLEATKLLTQLRKYVDMPPMIDGEEQAQKLKNIYSDLTVLRNRHKKSTSPITKS
;
A
#
# COMPACT_ATOMS: atom_id res chain seq x y z
N MET A 1 64.49 -7.40 40.93
CA MET A 1 64.04 -6.00 40.74
C MET A 1 63.42 -5.90 39.37
N ILE A 2 62.09 -5.79 39.28
CA ILE A 2 61.46 -5.35 38.04
C ILE A 2 61.83 -3.87 37.90
N ASN A 3 62.46 -3.50 36.80
CA ASN A 3 62.96 -2.15 36.56
C ASN A 3 61.76 -1.18 36.44
N ASP A 4 61.70 -0.12 37.24
CA ASP A 4 60.56 0.82 37.26
C ASP A 4 60.22 1.39 35.87
N GLN A 5 61.23 1.56 35.02
CA GLN A 5 61.06 1.96 33.61
C GLN A 5 60.16 1.01 32.80
N ASN A 6 60.23 -0.30 33.04
CA ASN A 6 59.43 -1.28 32.32
C ASN A 6 57.97 -1.22 32.78
N VAL A 7 57.72 -0.94 34.06
CA VAL A 7 56.37 -0.82 34.61
C VAL A 7 55.66 0.40 34.04
N THR A 8 56.33 1.55 33.97
CA THR A 8 55.75 2.79 33.40
C THR A 8 55.47 2.66 31.90
N ALA A 9 56.33 1.97 31.16
CA ALA A 9 56.14 1.72 29.72
C ALA A 9 54.93 0.80 29.45
N ILE A 10 54.73 -0.23 30.28
CA ILE A 10 53.56 -1.12 30.16
C ILE A 10 52.28 -0.37 30.49
N ILE A 11 52.27 0.45 31.56
CA ILE A 11 51.10 1.23 31.97
C ILE A 11 50.70 2.24 30.88
N THR A 12 51.66 2.98 30.33
CA THR A 12 51.39 3.98 29.28
C THR A 12 50.95 3.33 27.96
N GLY A 13 51.56 2.21 27.56
CA GLY A 13 51.15 1.44 26.39
C GLY A 13 49.72 0.88 26.51
N VAL A 14 49.38 0.29 27.65
CA VAL A 14 48.04 -0.26 27.92
C VAL A 14 46.99 0.85 27.97
N ALA A 15 47.30 1.99 28.61
CA ALA A 15 46.40 3.14 28.65
C ALA A 15 46.13 3.74 27.25
N GLY A 16 47.15 3.83 26.39
CA GLY A 16 47.01 4.31 25.02
C GLY A 16 46.11 3.41 24.17
N ILE A 17 46.29 2.09 24.25
CA ILE A 17 45.47 1.12 23.50
C ILE A 17 44.01 1.13 24.00
N LEU A 18 43.80 1.18 25.32
CA LEU A 18 42.45 1.31 25.90
C LEU A 18 41.75 2.60 25.45
N GLY A 19 42.46 3.72 25.43
CA GLY A 19 41.92 5.00 24.95
C GLY A 19 41.45 4.93 23.50
N VAL A 20 42.25 4.34 22.60
CA VAL A 20 41.87 4.15 21.19
C VAL A 20 40.68 3.20 21.05
N ALA A 21 40.67 2.09 21.80
CA ALA A 21 39.56 1.13 21.77
C ALA A 21 38.24 1.79 22.21
N ILE A 22 38.23 2.50 23.34
CA ILE A 22 37.05 3.21 23.84
C ILE A 22 36.58 4.28 22.85
N GLY A 23 37.51 5.09 22.31
CA GLY A 23 37.19 6.11 21.32
C GLY A 23 36.56 5.54 20.05
N SER A 24 37.09 4.41 19.55
CA SER A 24 36.54 3.73 18.37
C SER A 24 35.12 3.20 18.60
N VAL A 25 34.85 2.63 19.79
CA VAL A 25 33.52 2.12 20.15
C VAL A 25 32.51 3.26 20.25
N ILE A 26 32.87 4.37 20.88
CA ILE A 26 32.00 5.56 20.98
C ILE A 26 31.70 6.12 19.58
N GLY A 27 32.71 6.22 18.71
CA GLY A 27 32.53 6.69 17.33
C GLY A 27 31.57 5.80 16.52
N VAL A 28 31.72 4.47 16.61
CA VAL A 28 30.80 3.52 15.97
C VAL A 28 29.39 3.65 16.53
N MET A 29 29.25 3.81 17.84
CA MET A 29 27.95 3.96 18.51
C MET A 29 27.24 5.25 18.07
N GLN A 30 27.94 6.38 18.04
CA GLN A 30 27.39 7.66 17.57
C GLN A 30 26.99 7.59 16.10
N ALA A 31 27.83 7.00 15.24
CA ALA A 31 27.52 6.82 13.82
C ALA A 31 26.28 5.93 13.60
N TRP A 32 26.09 4.93 14.44
CA TRP A 32 24.89 4.09 14.38
C TRP A 32 23.64 4.85 14.82
N LEU A 33 23.72 5.60 15.93
CA LEU A 33 22.60 6.41 16.43
C LEU A 33 22.18 7.49 15.43
N THR A 34 23.13 8.23 14.85
CA THR A 34 22.83 9.24 13.83
C THR A 34 22.17 8.62 12.60
N LYS A 35 22.67 7.48 12.13
CA LYS A 35 22.06 6.74 11.03
C LYS A 35 20.62 6.31 11.33
N LEU A 36 20.32 5.91 12.56
CA LEU A 36 18.97 5.55 12.98
C LEU A 36 18.04 6.76 13.06
N VAL A 37 18.48 7.87 13.65
CA VAL A 37 17.69 9.10 13.76
C VAL A 37 17.37 9.64 12.37
N SER A 38 18.39 9.77 11.50
CA SER A 38 18.19 10.22 10.13
C SER A 38 17.26 9.29 9.35
N ARG A 39 17.33 7.97 9.58
CA ARG A 39 16.37 7.03 8.97
C ARG A 39 14.94 7.29 9.42
N LYS A 40 14.72 7.58 10.71
CA LYS A 40 13.39 7.89 11.26
C LYS A 40 12.84 9.17 10.62
N GLU A 41 13.63 10.24 10.58
CA GLU A 41 13.23 11.51 9.95
C GLU A 41 12.85 11.33 8.47
N LYS A 42 13.67 10.59 7.72
CA LYS A 42 13.40 10.26 6.31
C LYS A 42 12.13 9.43 6.14
N ALA A 43 11.89 8.46 7.03
CA ALA A 43 10.67 7.65 7.02
C ALA A 43 9.43 8.49 7.35
N THR A 44 9.51 9.39 8.33
CA THR A 44 8.43 10.32 8.67
C THR A 44 8.11 11.24 7.50
N TYR A 45 9.14 11.82 6.85
CA TYR A 45 8.94 12.63 5.64
C TYR A 45 8.29 11.82 4.52
N LEU A 46 8.78 10.61 4.24
CA LEU A 46 8.16 9.71 3.27
C LEU A 46 6.69 9.48 3.59
N ALA A 47 6.36 9.17 4.84
CA ALA A 47 4.98 8.93 5.25
C ALA A 47 4.10 10.18 5.09
N LEU A 48 4.61 11.37 5.36
CA LEU A 48 3.88 12.64 5.17
C LEU A 48 3.50 12.88 3.70
N ILE A 49 4.33 12.44 2.75
CA ILE A 49 4.06 12.59 1.30
C ILE A 49 3.18 11.45 0.78
N VAL A 50 3.50 10.20 1.14
CA VAL A 50 2.88 9.01 0.55
C VAL A 50 1.53 8.69 1.19
N ALA A 51 1.36 8.91 2.50
CA ALA A 51 0.12 8.54 3.20
C ALA A 51 -1.13 9.26 2.66
N PRO A 52 -1.12 10.58 2.40
CA PRO A 52 -2.27 11.26 1.79
C PRO A 52 -2.60 10.73 0.38
N GLN A 53 -1.59 10.37 -0.40
CA GLN A 53 -1.78 9.82 -1.75
C GLN A 53 -2.42 8.42 -1.70
N LEU A 54 -2.02 7.60 -0.73
CA LEU A 54 -2.69 6.32 -0.46
C LEU A 54 -4.13 6.52 0.00
N ASP A 55 -4.40 7.53 0.82
CA ASP A 55 -5.75 7.84 1.31
C ASP A 55 -6.69 8.25 0.16
N ILE A 56 -6.23 9.14 -0.72
CA ILE A 56 -6.94 9.51 -1.95
C ILE A 56 -7.19 8.28 -2.83
N PHE A 57 -6.17 7.43 -2.99
CA PHE A 57 -6.28 6.19 -3.77
C PHE A 57 -7.35 5.24 -3.20
N ILE A 58 -7.41 5.09 -1.86
CA ILE A 58 -8.43 4.29 -1.17
C ILE A 58 -9.83 4.87 -1.40
N GLY A 59 -9.99 6.19 -1.23
CA GLY A 59 -11.27 6.88 -1.49
C GLY A 59 -11.77 6.64 -2.91
N ARG A 60 -10.89 6.75 -3.91
CA ARG A 60 -11.23 6.46 -5.31
C ARG A 60 -11.55 4.99 -5.57
N CYS A 61 -10.85 4.05 -4.91
CA CYS A 61 -11.22 2.64 -4.96
C CYS A 61 -12.63 2.40 -4.39
N LEU A 62 -12.99 3.11 -3.32
CA LEU A 62 -14.32 3.06 -2.72
C LEU A 62 -15.39 3.66 -3.64
N ASP A 63 -15.11 4.79 -4.30
CA ASP A 63 -16.00 5.38 -5.30
C ASP A 63 -16.31 4.36 -6.43
N ILE A 64 -15.27 3.70 -6.96
CA ILE A 64 -15.44 2.65 -7.99
C ILE A 64 -16.18 1.42 -7.44
N ALA A 65 -16.03 1.10 -6.16
CA ALA A 65 -16.74 -0.01 -5.53
C ALA A 65 -18.28 0.22 -5.52
N TYR A 66 -18.71 1.48 -5.53
CA TYR A 66 -20.11 1.89 -5.66
C TYR A 66 -20.57 2.12 -7.10
N ASP A 67 -19.65 2.34 -8.05
CA ASP A 67 -19.99 2.60 -9.47
C ASP A 67 -20.65 1.38 -10.13
N ASP A 68 -21.96 1.44 -10.30
CA ASP A 68 -22.79 0.45 -11.00
C ASP A 68 -23.15 0.87 -12.43
N GLY A 69 -22.52 1.94 -12.92
CA GLY A 69 -22.74 2.48 -14.25
C GLY A 69 -23.99 3.36 -14.38
N THR A 70 -24.57 3.77 -13.26
CA THR A 70 -25.71 4.70 -13.22
C THR A 70 -25.29 6.09 -12.71
N GLU A 71 -25.97 7.12 -13.20
CA GLU A 71 -25.91 8.47 -12.67
C GLU A 71 -27.32 8.91 -12.27
N ARG A 72 -27.49 9.31 -11.00
CA ARG A 72 -28.80 9.72 -10.43
C ARG A 72 -29.90 8.67 -10.64
N GLY A 73 -29.54 7.38 -10.57
CA GLY A 73 -30.47 6.25 -10.73
C GLY A 73 -30.89 5.97 -12.17
N ARG A 74 -30.20 6.53 -13.17
CA ARG A 74 -30.41 6.24 -14.60
C ARG A 74 -29.11 5.74 -15.23
N PRO A 75 -29.15 4.94 -16.30
CA PRO A 75 -27.95 4.55 -17.02
C PRO A 75 -27.13 5.77 -17.43
N ALA A 76 -25.83 5.77 -17.13
CA ALA A 76 -24.96 6.94 -17.36
C ALA A 76 -24.52 7.12 -18.82
N GLY A 77 -24.64 6.08 -19.64
CA GLY A 77 -24.26 6.09 -21.05
C GLY A 77 -25.39 6.45 -22.00
N SER A 78 -25.05 6.59 -23.27
CA SER A 78 -26.01 6.85 -24.35
C SER A 78 -26.98 5.67 -24.54
N ASN A 79 -28.18 5.95 -25.07
CA ASN A 79 -29.19 4.93 -25.43
C ASN A 79 -29.64 4.02 -24.27
N GLY A 80 -29.51 4.49 -23.02
CA GLY A 80 -29.89 3.70 -21.84
C GLY A 80 -28.86 2.65 -21.43
N HIS A 81 -27.63 2.72 -21.94
CA HIS A 81 -26.54 1.84 -21.53
C HIS A 81 -25.89 2.32 -20.23
N HIS A 82 -25.46 1.38 -19.40
CA HIS A 82 -24.63 1.67 -18.24
C HIS A 82 -23.20 1.96 -18.70
N GLN A 83 -22.58 2.98 -18.12
CA GLN A 83 -21.21 3.39 -18.44
C GLN A 83 -20.48 3.82 -17.18
N THR A 84 -19.18 3.56 -17.10
CA THR A 84 -18.36 3.92 -15.93
C THR A 84 -18.48 5.41 -15.63
N THR A 85 -18.81 5.74 -14.39
CA THR A 85 -18.93 7.13 -13.92
C THR A 85 -17.67 7.60 -13.20
N ILE A 86 -16.87 6.65 -12.70
CA ILE A 86 -15.64 6.94 -11.94
C ILE A 86 -14.41 6.42 -12.68
N ALA A 87 -13.44 7.31 -12.89
CA ALA A 87 -12.14 6.98 -13.46
C ALA A 87 -11.29 6.15 -12.47
N PRO A 88 -10.46 5.21 -12.97
CA PRO A 88 -9.49 4.49 -12.13
C PRO A 88 -8.60 5.44 -11.30
N PRO A 89 -8.27 5.07 -10.04
CA PRO A 89 -7.36 5.87 -9.23
C PRO A 89 -5.97 5.93 -9.86
N GLU A 90 -5.28 7.04 -9.66
CA GLU A 90 -3.87 7.19 -10.01
C GLU A 90 -2.99 6.99 -8.78
N PHE A 91 -1.87 6.31 -8.97
CA PHE A 91 -0.84 6.16 -7.95
C PHE A 91 0.50 5.88 -8.63
N ASN A 92 1.41 6.85 -8.55
CA ASN A 92 2.75 6.74 -9.11
C ASN A 92 3.80 6.86 -7.99
N PRO A 93 4.13 5.75 -7.30
CA PRO A 93 5.16 5.75 -6.25
C PRO A 93 6.51 6.31 -6.71
N LEU A 94 6.90 6.05 -7.96
CA LEU A 94 8.21 6.47 -8.49
C LEU A 94 8.27 7.98 -8.76
N GLY A 95 7.13 8.67 -8.77
CA GLY A 95 7.06 10.12 -8.90
C GLY A 95 7.30 10.88 -7.59
N PHE A 96 7.41 10.19 -6.45
CA PHE A 96 7.64 10.84 -5.16
C PHE A 96 9.14 10.98 -4.86
N GLU A 97 9.58 12.21 -4.58
CA GLU A 97 10.94 12.53 -4.16
C GLU A 97 11.16 12.19 -2.67
N VAL A 98 11.19 10.89 -2.36
CA VAL A 98 11.31 10.36 -0.98
C VAL A 98 12.31 9.21 -0.91
N GLU A 99 12.89 9.00 0.28
CA GLU A 99 13.86 7.93 0.49
C GLU A 99 13.18 6.61 0.85
N TRP A 100 12.78 5.84 -0.17
CA TRP A 100 12.08 4.56 -0.02
C TRP A 100 12.79 3.52 0.85
N GLN A 101 14.12 3.61 0.95
CA GLN A 101 14.94 2.73 1.81
C GLN A 101 14.79 3.03 3.31
N SER A 102 14.15 4.14 3.67
CA SER A 102 13.92 4.53 5.06
C SER A 102 12.88 3.66 5.77
N ILE A 103 11.93 3.05 5.04
CA ILE A 103 10.88 2.17 5.56
C ILE A 103 11.26 0.68 5.44
N PRO A 104 10.50 -0.27 6.04
CA PRO A 104 10.77 -1.69 5.90
C PRO A 104 10.64 -2.15 4.43
N LYS A 105 11.56 -3.00 3.97
CA LYS A 105 11.62 -3.48 2.58
C LYS A 105 10.29 -4.05 2.08
N ASN A 106 9.59 -4.82 2.90
CA ASN A 106 8.30 -5.41 2.53
C ASN A 106 7.22 -4.34 2.36
N LEU A 107 7.20 -3.31 3.21
CA LEU A 107 6.24 -2.21 3.10
C LEU A 107 6.50 -1.40 1.83
N MET A 108 7.75 -1.03 1.57
CA MET A 108 8.17 -0.37 0.32
C MET A 108 7.72 -1.18 -0.90
N PHE A 109 8.09 -2.46 -0.96
CA PHE A 109 7.74 -3.33 -2.09
C PHE A 109 6.23 -3.41 -2.29
N ASN A 110 5.45 -3.64 -1.23
CA ASN A 110 4.01 -3.77 -1.35
C ASN A 110 3.33 -2.46 -1.79
N ILE A 111 3.83 -1.29 -1.35
CA ILE A 111 3.35 0.02 -1.84
C ILE A 111 3.64 0.15 -3.34
N MET A 112 4.84 -0.19 -3.79
CA MET A 112 5.20 -0.17 -5.23
C MET A 112 4.30 -1.08 -6.05
N MET A 113 3.92 -2.24 -5.50
CA MET A 113 3.09 -3.23 -6.17
C MET A 113 1.62 -2.79 -6.36
N LEU A 114 1.13 -1.77 -5.64
CA LEU A 114 -0.22 -1.23 -5.85
C LEU A 114 -0.43 -0.71 -7.26
N ALA A 115 0.54 0.05 -7.80
CA ALA A 115 0.47 0.58 -9.15
C ALA A 115 0.43 -0.56 -10.20
N GLN A 116 1.21 -1.62 -9.98
CA GLN A 116 1.18 -2.79 -10.84
C GLN A 116 -0.15 -3.55 -10.73
N ALA A 117 -0.69 -3.71 -9.51
CA ALA A 117 -1.96 -4.39 -9.29
C ALA A 117 -3.11 -3.65 -9.97
N LYS A 118 -3.12 -2.31 -9.91
CA LYS A 118 -4.04 -1.46 -10.67
C LYS A 118 -3.93 -1.73 -12.17
N GLY A 119 -2.73 -1.68 -12.75
CA GLY A 119 -2.55 -1.91 -14.19
C GLY A 119 -3.00 -3.30 -14.65
N LYS A 120 -2.82 -4.33 -13.80
CA LYS A 120 -3.35 -5.68 -14.07
C LYS A 120 -4.88 -5.73 -14.07
N ILE A 121 -5.53 -4.96 -13.20
CA ILE A 121 -6.99 -4.86 -13.17
C ILE A 121 -7.50 -4.20 -14.45
N GLU A 122 -6.88 -3.09 -14.87
CA GLU A 122 -7.24 -2.40 -16.12
C GLU A 122 -7.07 -3.31 -17.33
N ALA A 123 -5.90 -3.96 -17.46
CA ALA A 123 -5.66 -4.90 -18.56
C ALA A 123 -6.66 -6.07 -18.58
N TYR A 124 -7.08 -6.57 -17.41
CA TYR A 124 -8.10 -7.61 -17.31
C TYR A 124 -9.48 -7.13 -17.73
N LEU A 125 -9.88 -5.92 -17.30
CA LEU A 125 -11.18 -5.34 -17.63
C LEU A 125 -11.29 -4.97 -19.11
N ASP A 126 -10.20 -4.51 -19.72
CA ASP A 126 -10.16 -4.13 -21.14
C ASP A 126 -10.01 -5.35 -22.06
N GLY A 127 -9.31 -6.40 -21.59
CA GLY A 127 -8.97 -7.57 -22.40
C GLY A 127 -10.10 -8.59 -22.61
N ASP A 128 -11.15 -8.57 -21.79
CA ASP A 128 -12.27 -9.54 -21.86
C ASP A 128 -13.55 -8.89 -22.40
N PHE A 129 -13.47 -8.31 -23.59
CA PHE A 129 -14.61 -7.64 -24.23
C PHE A 129 -15.80 -8.59 -24.38
N GLU A 130 -15.61 -9.78 -24.94
CA GLU A 130 -16.70 -10.75 -25.17
C GLU A 130 -17.30 -11.30 -23.87
N GLY A 131 -16.49 -11.56 -22.83
CA GLY A 131 -16.99 -12.06 -21.54
C GLY A 131 -17.79 -11.03 -20.76
N PHE A 132 -17.54 -9.74 -21.01
CA PHE A 132 -18.18 -8.62 -20.33
C PHE A 132 -19.27 -7.91 -21.14
N TYR A 133 -19.40 -8.20 -22.43
CA TYR A 133 -20.39 -7.58 -23.30
C TYR A 133 -21.80 -8.15 -23.03
N ASP A 134 -22.55 -7.46 -22.17
CA ASP A 134 -23.93 -7.80 -21.78
C ASP A 134 -24.77 -6.51 -21.71
N PRO A 135 -25.03 -5.83 -22.84
CA PRO A 135 -25.81 -4.60 -22.85
C PRO A 135 -27.28 -4.86 -22.48
N PRO A 136 -27.99 -3.86 -21.91
CA PRO A 136 -27.53 -2.48 -21.69
C PRO A 136 -26.83 -2.26 -20.35
N ASP A 137 -26.93 -3.21 -19.40
CA ASP A 137 -26.51 -2.99 -18.02
C ASP A 137 -25.05 -3.37 -17.72
N HIS A 138 -24.42 -4.16 -18.59
CA HIS A 138 -23.04 -4.61 -18.46
C HIS A 138 -22.75 -5.20 -17.07
N LYS A 139 -23.72 -5.93 -16.49
CA LYS A 139 -23.68 -6.43 -15.10
C LYS A 139 -22.38 -7.15 -14.74
N LYS A 140 -21.87 -8.01 -15.65
CA LYS A 140 -20.63 -8.77 -15.42
C LYS A 140 -19.41 -7.85 -15.32
N TYR A 141 -19.32 -6.86 -16.20
CA TYR A 141 -18.26 -5.86 -16.19
C TYR A 141 -18.25 -5.09 -14.88
N PHE A 142 -19.40 -4.51 -14.49
CA PHE A 142 -19.48 -3.74 -13.25
C PHE A 142 -19.25 -4.59 -12.00
N LEU A 143 -19.76 -5.83 -11.97
CA LEU A 143 -19.46 -6.75 -10.87
C LEU A 143 -17.95 -7.04 -10.76
N ALA A 144 -17.28 -7.28 -11.88
CA ALA A 144 -15.84 -7.55 -11.92
C ALA A 144 -15.02 -6.31 -11.51
N ARG A 145 -15.33 -5.15 -12.09
CA ARG A 145 -14.68 -3.85 -11.80
C ARG A 145 -14.83 -3.49 -10.33
N ARG A 146 -16.05 -3.47 -9.81
CA ARG A 146 -16.33 -3.16 -8.40
C ARG A 146 -15.60 -4.13 -7.48
N TYR A 147 -15.63 -5.42 -7.76
CA TYR A 147 -14.96 -6.43 -6.93
C TYR A 147 -13.44 -6.22 -6.91
N ALA A 148 -12.82 -5.98 -8.07
CA ALA A 148 -11.39 -5.78 -8.20
C ALA A 148 -10.90 -4.54 -7.45
N TYR A 149 -11.56 -3.39 -7.64
CA TYR A 149 -11.18 -2.16 -6.95
C TYR A 149 -11.52 -2.18 -5.46
N THR A 150 -12.57 -2.87 -5.04
CA THR A 150 -12.84 -3.09 -3.60
C THR A 150 -11.67 -3.82 -2.94
N LYS A 151 -11.19 -4.90 -3.57
CA LYS A 151 -10.04 -5.67 -3.07
C LYS A 151 -8.77 -4.84 -3.04
N LEU A 152 -8.50 -4.08 -4.10
CA LEU A 152 -7.35 -3.18 -4.20
C LEU A 152 -7.37 -2.09 -3.12
N GLY A 153 -8.53 -1.48 -2.88
CA GLY A 153 -8.73 -0.50 -1.81
C GLY A 153 -8.43 -1.09 -0.42
N LEU A 154 -8.91 -2.30 -0.13
CA LEU A 154 -8.62 -2.99 1.14
C LEU A 154 -7.12 -3.30 1.32
N GLU A 155 -6.41 -3.63 0.24
CA GLU A 155 -4.96 -3.82 0.28
C GLU A 155 -4.24 -2.49 0.54
N ALA A 156 -4.64 -1.41 -0.13
CA ALA A 156 -4.10 -0.07 0.10
C ALA A 156 -4.35 0.41 1.54
N THR A 157 -5.55 0.18 2.11
CA THR A 157 -5.85 0.50 3.51
C THR A 157 -4.88 -0.19 4.46
N LYS A 158 -4.60 -1.49 4.26
CA LYS A 158 -3.64 -2.23 5.11
C LYS A 158 -2.24 -1.59 5.05
N LEU A 159 -1.79 -1.22 3.85
CA LEU A 159 -0.47 -0.61 3.65
C LEU A 159 -0.40 0.78 4.28
N LEU A 160 -1.46 1.58 4.15
CA LEU A 160 -1.55 2.89 4.78
C LEU A 160 -1.51 2.77 6.32
N THR A 161 -2.24 1.83 6.91
CA THR A 161 -2.18 1.56 8.35
C THR A 161 -0.77 1.14 8.78
N GLN A 162 -0.12 0.25 8.02
CA GLN A 162 1.25 -0.18 8.32
C GLN A 162 2.25 0.97 8.24
N LEU A 163 2.13 1.84 7.24
CA LEU A 163 2.99 3.01 7.07
C LEU A 163 2.83 4.00 8.21
N ARG A 164 1.59 4.36 8.57
CA ARG A 164 1.32 5.29 9.67
C ARG A 164 1.82 4.73 11.00
N LYS A 165 1.58 3.44 11.26
CA LYS A 165 2.08 2.75 12.45
C LYS A 165 3.60 2.72 12.51
N TYR A 166 4.29 2.58 11.37
CA TYR A 166 5.75 2.54 11.33
C TYR A 166 6.40 3.86 11.78
N VAL A 167 5.73 4.99 11.56
CA VAL A 167 6.24 6.33 11.88
C VAL A 167 5.50 7.01 13.04
N ASP A 168 4.68 6.27 13.79
CA ASP A 168 3.87 6.78 14.90
C ASP A 168 2.94 7.96 14.50
N MET A 169 2.43 7.96 13.27
CA MET A 169 1.49 8.99 12.80
C MET A 169 0.08 8.73 13.39
N PRO A 170 -0.71 9.78 13.70
CA PRO A 170 -2.10 9.63 14.14
C PRO A 170 -2.92 8.74 13.21
N PRO A 171 -4.04 8.13 13.63
CA PRO A 171 -4.94 7.45 12.72
C PRO A 171 -5.51 8.41 11.65
N MET A 172 -6.09 7.85 10.59
CA MET A 172 -6.84 8.63 9.61
C MET A 172 -8.14 9.14 10.23
N ILE A 173 -8.60 10.33 9.83
CA ILE A 173 -9.85 10.90 10.34
C ILE A 173 -11.04 10.02 9.91
N ASP A 174 -11.12 9.67 8.62
CA ASP A 174 -12.25 8.89 8.06
C ASP A 174 -11.87 7.46 7.66
N GLY A 175 -10.61 7.06 7.88
CA GLY A 175 -10.08 5.84 7.29
C GLY A 175 -10.65 4.55 7.88
N GLU A 176 -11.11 4.55 9.12
CA GLU A 176 -11.82 3.40 9.70
C GLU A 176 -13.19 3.21 9.05
N GLU A 177 -13.92 4.29 8.82
CA GLU A 177 -15.21 4.28 8.14
C GLU A 177 -15.06 3.79 6.69
N GLN A 178 -14.10 4.34 5.95
CA GLN A 178 -13.81 3.90 4.57
C GLN A 178 -13.44 2.41 4.51
N ALA A 179 -12.56 1.96 5.42
CA ALA A 179 -12.18 0.56 5.52
C ALA A 179 -13.39 -0.34 5.80
N GLN A 180 -14.30 0.10 6.65
CA GLN A 180 -15.51 -0.66 6.97
C GLN A 180 -16.47 -0.71 5.78
N LYS A 181 -16.69 0.41 5.07
CA LYS A 181 -17.48 0.44 3.84
C LYS A 181 -16.93 -0.52 2.79
N LEU A 182 -15.61 -0.49 2.55
CA LEU A 182 -14.95 -1.43 1.63
C LEU A 182 -15.15 -2.89 2.05
N LYS A 183 -15.04 -3.22 3.35
CA LYS A 183 -15.28 -4.59 3.85
C LYS A 183 -16.73 -5.04 3.62
N ASN A 184 -17.70 -4.15 3.88
CA ASN A 184 -19.11 -4.45 3.67
C ASN A 184 -19.39 -4.74 2.19
N ILE A 185 -18.95 -3.85 1.30
CA ILE A 185 -19.09 -4.03 -0.15
C ILE A 185 -18.37 -5.31 -0.60
N TYR A 186 -17.17 -5.59 -0.08
CA TYR A 186 -16.43 -6.80 -0.44
C TYR A 186 -17.19 -8.08 -0.10
N SER A 187 -17.84 -8.11 1.08
CA SER A 187 -18.69 -9.23 1.49
C SER A 187 -19.85 -9.42 0.49
N ASP A 188 -20.57 -8.34 0.18
CA ASP A 188 -21.73 -8.36 -0.71
C ASP A 188 -21.35 -8.81 -2.13
N LEU A 189 -20.29 -8.22 -2.70
CA LEU A 189 -19.79 -8.56 -4.03
C LEU A 189 -19.25 -9.99 -4.08
N THR A 190 -18.65 -10.49 -2.98
CA THR A 190 -18.19 -11.89 -2.91
C THR A 190 -19.37 -12.86 -3.02
N VAL A 191 -20.48 -12.57 -2.32
CA VAL A 191 -21.70 -13.38 -2.41
C VAL A 191 -22.26 -13.35 -3.83
N LEU A 192 -22.40 -12.15 -4.43
CA LEU A 192 -22.91 -11.99 -5.80
C LEU A 192 -22.03 -12.73 -6.83
N ARG A 193 -20.72 -12.57 -6.75
CA ARG A 193 -19.76 -13.26 -7.62
C ARG A 193 -19.86 -14.78 -7.48
N ASN A 194 -19.98 -15.29 -6.26
CA ASN A 194 -20.10 -16.72 -6.03
C ASN A 194 -21.42 -17.30 -6.56
N ARG A 195 -22.52 -16.53 -6.49
CA ARG A 195 -23.80 -16.89 -7.13
C ARG A 195 -23.64 -16.96 -8.65
N HIS A 196 -23.06 -15.92 -9.26
CA HIS A 196 -22.81 -15.89 -10.70
C HIS A 196 -21.95 -17.08 -11.17
N LYS A 197 -20.84 -17.38 -10.48
CA LYS A 197 -19.99 -18.55 -10.81
C LYS A 197 -20.74 -19.88 -10.77
N LYS A 198 -21.64 -20.06 -9.79
CA LYS A 198 -22.47 -21.27 -9.70
C LYS A 198 -23.47 -21.36 -10.86
N SER A 199 -24.08 -20.23 -11.24
CA SER A 199 -25.02 -20.18 -12.37
C SER A 199 -24.38 -20.41 -13.72
N THR A 200 -23.09 -20.11 -13.89
CA THR A 200 -22.34 -20.32 -15.14
C THR A 200 -21.57 -21.64 -15.20
N SER A 201 -21.53 -22.41 -14.11
CA SER A 201 -20.92 -23.75 -14.13
C SER A 201 -21.90 -24.70 -14.84
N PRO A 202 -21.47 -25.43 -15.89
CA PRO A 202 -22.34 -26.36 -16.58
C PRO A 202 -22.85 -27.39 -15.57
N ILE A 203 -24.17 -27.60 -15.54
CA ILE A 203 -24.78 -28.68 -14.79
C ILE A 203 -24.26 -29.98 -15.44
N THR A 204 -23.24 -30.59 -14.85
CA THR A 204 -22.94 -32.01 -15.09
C THR A 204 -24.13 -32.79 -14.55
N LYS A 205 -25.14 -32.99 -15.39
CA LYS A 205 -26.21 -33.97 -15.14
C LYS A 205 -25.57 -35.35 -15.33
N SER A 206 -25.40 -36.08 -14.23
CA SER A 206 -25.24 -37.54 -14.22
C SER A 206 -26.57 -38.21 -14.54
#